data_AF-A0A8C0YD26-F1
#
_entry.id   AF-A0A8C0YD26-F1
#
_cell.length_a   1.000
_cell.length_b   1.000
_cell.length_c   1.000
_cell.angle_alpha   90.00
_cell.angle_beta   90.00
_cell.angle_gamma   90.00
#
_symmetry.space_group_name_H-M   'P 1'
#
loop_
_entity.id
_entity.type
_entity.pdbx_description
1 polymer ?
#
loop_
_entity_poly.entity_id
_entity_poly.type
_entity_poly.pdbx_seq_one_letter_code
_entity_poly.pdbx_strand_id
1 'polypeptide(L)'
;MNSLGSNHSIPSTSVSTGSQNSSVNSLQEVQDDSCSELHHDYDSTLESSTHHKKDHQFIRDDLPHRDQRSDLRPSSSERAQAHNYKNHERFTTIKSASLVTRQIHEHEQENELREQMSGYKRMRRQHQKQLIALENKLKAEIDEHRLKLQKELETHANNAFIELEKLAKKHAIQTDKEMKTLAADEKKFQQQIMVQQKKELTNFLDNQKKQYKLCKEKIKEEMSEDHSTPKKEKQERLSKHKENIQHSQAEEEAQLLGQQRTFYDKNCRAFKRKIMVKKHEFEQEQLREELNKKKTQKEMEHAMLIRQDESTQELEHRQLKSLQKLRMDVIRLQHQTELENQIEYNNRRERELHRKHVLELRQQPKNLKAMELQIKKQFQDTCKVQTKQYKALRHHQLEVTPKSEHKTVLKALKDEQTRKLAILAERYEQSINEMMASQAVSEETTLLTIIEANAFTFS
;
A
#
# COMPACT_ATOMS: atom_id res chain seq x y z
N MET A 1 61.59 -32.47 -1.62
CA MET A 1 62.34 -31.19 -1.64
C MET A 1 62.09 -30.52 -2.99
N ASN A 2 62.08 -29.18 -3.04
CA ASN A 2 62.31 -28.22 -4.15
C ASN A 2 61.81 -28.61 -5.57
N SER A 3 61.14 -27.77 -6.36
CA SER A 3 61.12 -26.30 -6.45
C SER A 3 59.71 -25.84 -6.90
N LEU A 4 59.03 -24.93 -6.18
CA LEU A 4 58.95 -23.48 -6.47
C LEU A 4 58.79 -23.08 -7.95
N GLY A 5 57.65 -22.45 -8.27
CA GLY A 5 57.65 -21.15 -8.98
C GLY A 5 57.08 -21.09 -10.41
N SER A 6 55.82 -20.70 -10.56
CA SER A 6 55.36 -19.79 -11.63
C SER A 6 53.98 -19.21 -11.30
N ASN A 7 53.87 -17.88 -11.27
CA ASN A 7 52.62 -17.12 -11.06
C ASN A 7 52.72 -15.80 -11.84
N HIS A 8 52.27 -15.77 -13.10
CA HIS A 8 52.05 -14.51 -13.85
C HIS A 8 51.10 -14.74 -15.03
N SER A 9 50.02 -13.96 -15.10
CA SER A 9 49.18 -13.74 -16.29
C SER A 9 48.35 -12.47 -16.08
N ILE A 10 47.99 -11.81 -17.19
CA ILE A 10 47.66 -10.38 -17.21
C ILE A 10 46.12 -10.17 -17.28
N PRO A 11 45.55 -9.19 -16.55
CA PRO A 11 44.16 -8.80 -16.76
C PRO A 11 43.99 -8.01 -18.07
N SER A 12 43.17 -8.51 -18.99
CA SER A 12 42.87 -7.81 -20.25
C SER A 12 42.00 -6.58 -20.00
N THR A 13 42.48 -5.42 -20.42
CA THR A 13 41.67 -4.19 -20.53
C THR A 13 41.20 -4.00 -21.97
N SER A 14 39.96 -3.56 -22.16
CA SER A 14 39.41 -3.21 -23.47
C SER A 14 38.57 -1.93 -23.35
N VAL A 15 38.83 -0.98 -24.23
CA VAL A 15 38.22 0.36 -24.29
C VAL A 15 37.82 0.67 -25.74
N SER A 16 36.96 1.69 -25.93
CA SER A 16 36.21 2.03 -27.17
C SER A 16 34.91 1.22 -27.31
N THR A 17 33.79 1.75 -27.81
CA THR A 17 33.34 3.12 -28.17
C THR A 17 31.80 3.04 -28.14
N GLY A 18 31.01 4.04 -27.76
CA GLY A 18 31.14 5.47 -28.04
C GLY A 18 30.05 5.87 -29.05
N SER A 19 28.87 6.30 -28.56
CA SER A 19 27.91 7.09 -29.33
C SER A 19 27.00 7.87 -28.37
N GLN A 20 27.01 9.20 -28.47
CA GLN A 20 26.02 10.06 -27.82
C GLN A 20 25.13 10.68 -28.90
N ASN A 21 23.82 10.54 -28.76
CA ASN A 21 22.84 11.31 -29.51
C ASN A 21 21.97 12.07 -28.53
N SER A 22 22.07 13.40 -28.58
CA SER A 22 21.30 14.33 -27.76
C SER A 22 19.89 14.55 -28.33
N SER A 23 18.91 14.66 -27.44
CA SER A 23 17.80 15.58 -27.63
C SER A 23 17.36 16.10 -26.27
N VAL A 24 17.00 17.38 -26.21
CA VAL A 24 16.65 18.08 -24.98
C VAL A 24 15.14 18.23 -24.86
N ASN A 25 14.61 18.02 -23.64
CA ASN A 25 13.78 19.06 -23.03
C ASN A 25 13.72 18.88 -21.52
N SER A 26 13.75 19.99 -20.79
CA SER A 26 13.79 20.01 -19.33
C SER A 26 12.39 20.04 -18.73
N LEU A 27 12.23 19.41 -17.57
CA LEU A 27 11.77 20.13 -16.37
C LEU A 27 12.39 19.48 -15.13
N GLN A 28 12.39 20.19 -14.02
CA GLN A 28 13.41 20.02 -12.97
C GLN A 28 12.77 19.64 -11.63
N GLU A 29 13.17 18.49 -11.08
CA GLU A 29 13.02 18.19 -9.66
C GLU A 29 14.36 18.40 -8.93
N VAL A 30 14.30 18.56 -7.61
CA VAL A 30 15.38 19.16 -6.81
C VAL A 30 16.30 18.08 -6.24
N GLN A 31 17.62 18.33 -6.30
CA GLN A 31 18.67 17.47 -5.75
C GLN A 31 19.22 18.04 -4.44
N ASP A 32 19.46 17.15 -3.47
CA ASP A 32 20.61 17.08 -2.55
C ASP A 32 20.45 15.72 -1.83
N ASP A 33 21.30 14.69 -2.02
CA ASP A 33 22.72 14.53 -1.64
C ASP A 33 22.94 14.46 -0.10
N SER A 34 23.76 13.58 0.48
CA SER A 34 24.81 12.71 -0.10
C SER A 34 25.13 11.44 0.75
N CYS A 35 25.96 10.55 0.17
CA CYS A 35 26.88 9.51 0.70
C CYS A 35 26.99 9.18 2.22
N SER A 36 27.40 7.97 2.67
CA SER A 36 27.74 6.70 1.97
C SER A 36 27.82 5.48 2.91
N GLU A 37 27.41 4.31 2.38
CA GLU A 37 28.03 2.97 2.42
C GLU A 37 29.12 2.59 3.47
N LEU A 38 28.91 1.45 4.18
CA LEU A 38 29.91 0.36 4.38
C LEU A 38 29.27 -0.93 4.98
N HIS A 39 30.03 -2.04 5.10
CA HIS A 39 29.53 -3.44 5.14
C HIS A 39 29.82 -4.24 6.45
N HIS A 40 29.02 -5.29 6.67
CA HIS A 40 29.21 -6.52 7.50
C HIS A 40 29.33 -6.52 9.04
N ASP A 41 28.32 -7.16 9.66
CA ASP A 41 28.35 -8.34 10.56
C ASP A 41 29.44 -8.53 11.65
N TYR A 42 28.99 -8.66 12.91
CA TYR A 42 29.10 -9.92 13.68
C TYR A 42 28.17 -9.97 14.92
N ASP A 43 27.99 -11.16 15.50
CA ASP A 43 27.11 -11.47 16.65
C ASP A 43 27.85 -11.52 18.00
N SER A 44 27.17 -11.12 19.09
CA SER A 44 27.48 -11.47 20.49
C SER A 44 26.34 -11.07 21.45
N THR A 45 26.20 -11.81 22.56
CA THR A 45 24.99 -11.82 23.42
C THR A 45 25.22 -11.41 24.89
N LEU A 46 24.10 -11.28 25.64
CA LEU A 46 23.92 -11.28 27.11
C LEU A 46 23.79 -9.93 27.88
N GLU A 47 22.54 -9.66 28.27
CA GLU A 47 22.01 -9.32 29.60
C GLU A 47 22.49 -8.12 30.48
N SER A 48 21.48 -7.27 30.77
CA SER A 48 21.01 -6.84 32.11
C SER A 48 21.51 -5.53 32.76
N SER A 49 20.53 -4.62 32.91
CA SER A 49 20.18 -3.82 34.11
C SER A 49 21.25 -3.04 34.91
N THR A 50 21.10 -1.71 34.98
CA THR A 50 20.50 -1.01 36.16
C THR A 50 20.29 0.51 35.94
N HIS A 51 19.53 1.16 36.84
CA HIS A 51 19.18 2.60 36.79
C HIS A 51 20.32 3.57 37.19
N HIS A 52 20.13 4.87 36.92
CA HIS A 52 20.09 5.99 37.92
C HIS A 52 19.51 7.28 37.25
N LYS A 53 18.40 7.88 37.73
CA LYS A 53 18.28 9.11 38.59
C LYS A 53 18.81 10.41 37.94
N LYS A 54 17.95 11.39 37.58
CA LYS A 54 17.36 12.51 38.37
C LYS A 54 18.26 13.77 38.44
N ASP A 55 17.79 15.03 38.33
CA ASP A 55 16.50 15.59 37.86
C ASP A 55 16.72 16.51 36.61
N HIS A 56 16.68 17.86 36.53
CA HIS A 56 16.33 18.97 37.44
C HIS A 56 15.88 20.24 36.64
N GLN A 57 14.63 20.70 36.85
CA GLN A 57 14.16 22.10 37.04
C GLN A 57 14.75 23.29 36.23
N PHE A 58 13.89 24.01 35.47
CA PHE A 58 14.08 25.42 35.03
C PHE A 58 12.78 26.24 35.19
N ILE A 59 12.87 27.58 35.24
CA ILE A 59 11.82 28.51 35.72
C ILE A 59 11.71 29.76 34.82
N ARG A 60 10.48 30.08 34.36
CA ARG A 60 10.00 31.39 33.82
C ARG A 60 10.71 31.95 32.58
N ASP A 61 10.15 32.88 31.80
CA ASP A 61 8.81 33.51 31.71
C ASP A 61 8.46 33.58 30.18
N ASP A 62 7.27 33.94 29.66
CA ASP A 62 6.59 35.22 29.90
C ASP A 62 5.08 35.27 29.53
N LEU A 63 4.37 36.12 30.28
CA LEU A 63 3.05 36.76 30.08
C LEU A 63 1.92 36.17 29.20
N PRO A 64 0.81 35.72 29.84
CA PRO A 64 -0.57 35.98 29.40
C PRO A 64 -1.15 37.29 30.01
N HIS A 65 -2.13 37.92 29.34
CA HIS A 65 -2.62 39.26 29.73
C HIS A 65 -3.68 39.25 30.86
N ARG A 66 -3.17 39.33 32.09
CA ARG A 66 -3.62 40.13 33.26
C ARG A 66 -4.69 41.24 32.98
N ASP A 67 -5.70 41.60 33.81
CA ASP A 67 -6.20 41.17 35.14
C ASP A 67 -7.67 41.60 35.41
N GLN A 68 -8.22 41.15 36.56
CA GLN A 68 -9.18 41.81 37.49
C GLN A 68 -10.46 42.59 37.08
N ARG A 69 -11.50 42.37 37.90
CA ARG A 69 -12.64 43.29 38.14
C ARG A 69 -12.24 44.36 39.17
N SER A 70 -12.91 45.52 39.16
CA SER A 70 -13.46 46.16 40.38
C SER A 70 -14.38 47.34 40.04
N ASP A 71 -15.30 47.68 40.94
CA ASP A 71 -16.40 48.62 40.72
C ASP A 71 -16.01 50.10 40.72
N LEU A 72 -16.64 50.90 39.85
CA LEU A 72 -16.89 52.33 40.10
C LEU A 72 -18.30 52.75 39.67
N ARG A 73 -19.01 53.38 40.61
CA ARG A 73 -20.38 53.91 40.47
C ARG A 73 -20.34 55.36 39.92
N PRO A 74 -21.05 55.69 38.84
CA PRO A 74 -21.38 57.08 38.54
C PRO A 74 -22.53 57.57 39.45
N SER A 75 -22.45 58.80 39.94
CA SER A 75 -23.49 59.39 40.80
C SER A 75 -23.60 60.89 40.61
N SER A 76 -24.54 61.34 39.77
CA SER A 76 -25.50 62.43 40.07
C SER A 76 -26.17 62.99 38.80
N SER A 77 -27.41 63.47 39.01
CA SER A 77 -28.07 64.58 38.31
C SER A 77 -27.85 64.78 36.80
N GLU A 78 -28.63 64.09 35.96
CA GLU A 78 -29.55 64.75 35.01
C GLU A 78 -30.48 63.73 34.31
N ARG A 79 -31.69 63.49 34.88
CA ARG A 79 -32.86 62.91 34.18
C ARG A 79 -34.16 62.92 35.00
N ALA A 80 -34.42 64.01 35.72
CA ALA A 80 -35.66 64.23 36.48
C ALA A 80 -36.90 64.51 35.60
N GLN A 81 -37.06 63.77 34.50
CA GLN A 81 -38.20 63.83 33.56
C GLN A 81 -38.55 62.46 32.92
N ALA A 82 -37.79 61.39 33.17
CA ALA A 82 -37.96 60.09 32.50
C ALA A 82 -39.00 59.15 33.14
N HIS A 83 -39.94 59.66 33.94
CA HIS A 83 -40.81 58.82 34.80
C HIS A 83 -42.23 58.56 34.27
N ASN A 84 -42.59 59.06 33.08
CA ASN A 84 -43.96 58.98 32.54
C ASN A 84 -44.12 58.08 31.28
N TYR A 85 -43.22 57.11 31.09
CA TYR A 85 -43.34 56.10 30.00
C TYR A 85 -43.30 54.63 30.48
N LYS A 86 -42.98 54.36 31.75
CA LYS A 86 -42.87 53.00 32.32
C LYS A 86 -44.19 52.21 32.44
N ASN A 87 -45.31 52.78 31.98
CA ASN A 87 -46.62 52.12 31.95
C ASN A 87 -47.03 51.57 30.57
N HIS A 88 -46.17 51.67 29.54
CA HIS A 88 -46.43 51.04 28.24
C HIS A 88 -45.74 49.66 28.08
N GLU A 89 -44.58 49.47 28.72
CA GLU A 89 -43.72 48.29 28.54
C GLU A 89 -44.24 46.99 29.20
N ARG A 90 -45.33 47.05 29.97
CA ARG A 90 -45.95 45.84 30.57
C ARG A 90 -46.88 45.07 29.61
N PHE A 91 -47.20 45.64 28.45
CA PHE A 91 -47.93 44.94 27.38
C PHE A 91 -47.04 44.47 26.23
N THR A 92 -45.80 44.95 26.12
CA THR A 92 -44.87 44.62 25.02
C THR A 92 -44.28 43.21 25.09
N THR A 93 -44.57 42.43 26.13
CA THR A 93 -44.26 40.99 26.19
C THR A 93 -45.08 40.17 25.19
N ILE A 94 -46.28 40.64 24.83
CA ILE A 94 -47.14 39.99 23.83
C ILE A 94 -46.70 40.45 22.43
N LYS A 95 -45.70 39.75 21.87
CA LYS A 95 -45.39 39.84 20.44
C LYS A 95 -46.65 39.54 19.63
N SER A 96 -46.93 40.33 18.59
CA SER A 96 -48.08 40.07 17.71
C SER A 96 -47.97 38.68 17.07
N ALA A 97 -49.11 38.02 16.82
CA ALA A 97 -49.12 36.69 16.18
C ALA A 97 -48.32 36.69 14.86
N SER A 98 -48.45 37.75 14.05
CA SER A 98 -47.66 37.96 12.83
C SER A 98 -46.15 38.06 13.04
N LEU A 99 -45.69 38.55 14.19
CA LEU A 99 -44.26 38.60 14.56
C LEU A 99 -43.78 37.25 15.10
N VAL A 100 -44.61 36.56 15.89
CA VAL A 100 -44.30 35.22 16.41
C VAL A 100 -44.23 34.19 15.27
N THR A 101 -45.24 34.13 14.39
CA THR A 101 -45.23 33.23 13.23
C THR A 101 -44.04 33.51 12.30
N ARG A 102 -43.68 34.79 12.11
CA ARG A 102 -42.48 35.16 11.34
C ARG A 102 -41.21 34.63 11.99
N GLN A 103 -41.01 34.88 13.29
CA GLN A 103 -39.80 34.44 14.01
C GLN A 103 -39.70 32.92 14.10
N ILE A 104 -40.83 32.20 14.13
CA ILE A 104 -40.86 30.74 14.00
C ILE A 104 -40.34 30.32 12.62
N HIS A 105 -40.90 30.86 11.53
CA HIS A 105 -40.46 30.50 10.17
C HIS A 105 -38.99 30.89 9.89
N GLU A 106 -38.52 32.01 10.44
CA GLU A 106 -37.11 32.45 10.33
C GLU A 106 -36.18 31.49 11.09
N HIS A 107 -36.53 31.11 12.32
CA HIS A 107 -35.76 30.15 13.13
C HIS A 107 -35.81 28.72 12.55
N GLU A 108 -36.93 28.29 11.95
CA GLU A 108 -37.04 27.01 11.24
C GLU A 108 -36.08 26.96 10.05
N GLN A 109 -36.03 28.01 9.22
CA GLN A 109 -35.10 28.08 8.07
C GLN A 109 -33.61 28.16 8.51
N GLU A 110 -33.30 28.83 9.63
CA GLU A 110 -31.95 28.79 10.23
C GLU A 110 -31.62 27.38 10.75
N ASN A 111 -32.57 26.73 11.45
CA ASN A 111 -32.37 25.41 12.02
C ASN A 111 -32.20 24.32 10.94
N GLU A 112 -32.98 24.36 9.84
CA GLU A 112 -32.78 23.49 8.67
C GLU A 112 -31.33 23.58 8.14
N LEU A 113 -30.81 24.80 7.94
CA LEU A 113 -29.43 25.00 7.44
C LEU A 113 -28.37 24.52 8.44
N ARG A 114 -28.61 24.76 9.74
CA ARG A 114 -27.76 24.27 10.83
C ARG A 114 -27.74 22.75 10.89
N GLU A 115 -28.89 22.09 10.69
CA GLU A 115 -29.02 20.64 10.69
C GLU A 115 -28.33 20.03 9.46
N GLN A 116 -28.58 20.58 8.27
CA GLN A 116 -27.92 20.20 7.02
C GLN A 116 -26.37 20.26 7.13
N MET A 117 -25.84 21.38 7.61
CA MET A 117 -24.39 21.54 7.83
C MET A 117 -23.84 20.64 8.95
N SER A 118 -24.66 20.25 9.92
CA SER A 118 -24.31 19.28 10.97
C SER A 118 -24.30 17.84 10.41
N GLY A 119 -25.28 17.48 9.59
CA GLY A 119 -25.38 16.20 8.88
C GLY A 119 -24.21 15.97 7.93
N TYR A 120 -23.90 16.95 7.09
CA TYR A 120 -22.72 16.89 6.22
C TYR A 120 -21.41 16.72 7.01
N LYS A 121 -21.21 17.48 8.10
CA LYS A 121 -20.04 17.31 8.99
C LYS A 121 -19.98 15.93 9.65
N ARG A 122 -21.14 15.31 9.96
CA ARG A 122 -21.23 13.93 10.46
C ARG A 122 -20.84 12.92 9.38
N MET A 123 -21.35 13.08 8.15
CA MET A 123 -21.02 12.26 6.99
C MET A 123 -19.51 12.31 6.67
N ARG A 124 -18.89 13.49 6.62
CA ARG A 124 -17.44 13.62 6.36
C ARG A 124 -16.59 12.88 7.40
N ARG A 125 -16.96 12.94 8.69
CA ARG A 125 -16.31 12.17 9.77
C ARG A 125 -16.54 10.66 9.62
N GLN A 126 -17.71 10.24 9.16
CA GLN A 126 -18.00 8.83 8.86
C GLN A 126 -17.17 8.31 7.69
N HIS A 127 -17.05 9.07 6.60
CA HIS A 127 -16.20 8.73 5.44
C HIS A 127 -14.72 8.60 5.85
N GLN A 128 -14.20 9.54 6.65
CA GLN A 128 -12.85 9.46 7.21
C GLN A 128 -12.67 8.21 8.10
N LYS A 129 -13.64 7.90 8.96
CA LYS A 129 -13.62 6.69 9.79
C LYS A 129 -13.67 5.40 8.95
N GLN A 130 -14.43 5.38 7.85
CA GLN A 130 -14.51 4.23 6.94
C GLN A 130 -13.18 3.99 6.21
N LEU A 131 -12.52 5.05 5.73
CA LEU A 131 -11.20 4.95 5.11
C LEU A 131 -10.15 4.41 6.09
N ILE A 132 -10.05 5.00 7.29
CA ILE A 132 -9.11 4.54 8.34
C ILE A 132 -9.43 3.10 8.78
N ALA A 133 -10.70 2.70 8.87
CA ALA A 133 -11.08 1.33 9.21
C ALA A 133 -10.69 0.33 8.11
N LEU A 134 -10.82 0.70 6.83
CA LEU A 134 -10.35 -0.12 5.72
C LEU A 134 -8.82 -0.20 5.71
N GLU A 135 -8.11 0.92 5.79
CA GLU A 135 -6.64 0.97 5.75
C GLU A 135 -6.01 0.13 6.88
N ASN A 136 -6.58 0.14 8.10
CA ASN A 136 -6.18 -0.77 9.18
C ASN A 136 -6.49 -2.25 8.90
N LYS A 137 -7.63 -2.57 8.27
CA LYS A 137 -7.98 -3.94 7.87
C LYS A 137 -7.03 -4.49 6.80
N LEU A 138 -6.71 -3.67 5.79
CA LEU A 138 -5.77 -4.02 4.73
C LEU A 138 -4.36 -4.27 5.31
N LYS A 139 -3.92 -3.45 6.27
CA LYS A 139 -2.67 -3.71 7.00
C LYS A 139 -2.69 -5.05 7.74
N ALA A 140 -3.76 -5.36 8.47
CA ALA A 140 -3.87 -6.62 9.19
C ALA A 140 -3.86 -7.85 8.25
N GLU A 141 -4.51 -7.76 7.09
CA GLU A 141 -4.45 -8.80 6.04
C GLU A 141 -3.04 -9.02 5.48
N ILE A 142 -2.24 -7.95 5.31
CA ILE A 142 -0.84 -8.04 4.88
C ILE A 142 0.02 -8.72 5.96
N ASP A 143 -0.16 -8.35 7.23
CA ASP A 143 0.61 -8.93 8.33
C ASP A 143 0.21 -10.41 8.61
N GLU A 144 -1.06 -10.78 8.41
CA GLU A 144 -1.52 -12.18 8.40
C GLU A 144 -0.90 -12.98 7.23
N HIS A 145 -0.90 -12.41 6.02
CA HIS A 145 -0.32 -13.04 4.83
C HIS A 145 1.19 -13.29 4.99
N ARG A 146 1.94 -12.28 5.46
CA ARG A 146 3.37 -12.42 5.80
C ARG A 146 3.63 -13.56 6.78
N LEU A 147 2.86 -13.65 7.86
CA LEU A 147 3.00 -14.72 8.87
C LEU A 147 2.69 -16.10 8.26
N LYS A 148 1.72 -16.18 7.35
CA LYS A 148 1.42 -17.41 6.60
C LYS A 148 2.60 -17.80 5.68
N LEU A 149 3.17 -16.87 4.93
CA LEU A 149 4.33 -17.14 4.06
C LEU A 149 5.55 -17.61 4.85
N GLN A 150 5.83 -16.97 6.00
CA GLN A 150 6.91 -17.35 6.91
C GLN A 150 6.71 -18.79 7.44
N LYS A 151 5.48 -19.14 7.83
CA LYS A 151 5.15 -20.49 8.30
C LYS A 151 5.25 -21.55 7.20
N GLU A 152 4.92 -21.21 5.96
CA GLU A 152 5.12 -22.09 4.80
C GLU A 152 6.61 -22.33 4.52
N LEU A 153 7.44 -21.27 4.59
CA LEU A 153 8.90 -21.35 4.47
C LEU A 153 9.53 -22.23 5.57
N GLU A 154 9.15 -22.02 6.83
CA GLU A 154 9.61 -22.82 7.97
C GLU A 154 9.20 -24.30 7.82
N THR A 155 7.95 -24.55 7.43
CA THR A 155 7.44 -25.90 7.16
C THR A 155 8.21 -26.58 6.03
N HIS A 156 8.54 -25.85 4.95
CA HIS A 156 9.36 -26.37 3.86
C HIS A 156 10.78 -26.71 4.31
N ALA A 157 11.43 -25.82 5.07
CA ALA A 157 12.78 -26.04 5.59
C ALA A 157 12.85 -27.25 6.54
N ASN A 158 11.90 -27.38 7.47
CA ASN A 158 11.81 -28.52 8.39
C ASN A 158 11.58 -29.84 7.63
N ASN A 159 10.69 -29.86 6.63
CA ASN A 159 10.49 -31.03 5.78
C ASN A 159 11.75 -31.38 4.96
N ALA A 160 12.45 -30.38 4.42
CA ALA A 160 13.69 -30.58 3.67
C ALA A 160 14.80 -31.17 4.55
N PHE A 161 14.95 -30.69 5.78
CA PHE A 161 15.88 -31.23 6.78
C PHE A 161 15.57 -32.69 7.11
N ILE A 162 14.31 -33.00 7.47
CA ILE A 162 13.85 -34.37 7.78
C ILE A 162 14.11 -35.33 6.61
N GLU A 163 13.87 -34.88 5.38
CA GLU A 163 14.09 -35.70 4.17
C GLU A 163 15.58 -35.94 3.85
N LEU A 164 16.46 -34.98 4.12
CA LEU A 164 17.91 -35.20 4.04
C LEU A 164 18.42 -36.11 5.16
N GLU A 165 17.89 -35.98 6.37
CA GLU A 165 18.29 -36.80 7.52
C GLU A 165 17.86 -38.28 7.32
N LYS A 166 16.67 -38.52 6.77
CA LYS A 166 16.23 -39.85 6.30
C LYS A 166 17.16 -40.43 5.24
N LEU A 167 17.59 -39.62 4.27
CA LEU A 167 18.50 -40.06 3.21
C LEU A 167 19.89 -40.42 3.76
N ALA A 168 20.45 -39.60 4.64
CA ALA A 168 21.71 -39.90 5.34
C ALA A 168 21.62 -41.19 6.17
N LYS A 169 20.50 -41.41 6.88
CA LYS A 169 20.23 -42.67 7.61
C LYS A 169 20.13 -43.88 6.67
N LYS A 170 19.47 -43.74 5.50
CA LYS A 170 19.44 -44.76 4.43
C LYS A 170 20.85 -45.09 3.94
N HIS A 171 21.68 -44.08 3.65
CA HIS A 171 23.05 -44.23 3.19
C HIS A 171 23.93 -44.95 4.22
N ALA A 172 23.87 -44.55 5.50
CA ALA A 172 24.59 -45.22 6.58
C ALA A 172 24.22 -46.71 6.70
N ILE A 173 22.92 -47.03 6.69
CA ILE A 173 22.42 -48.42 6.78
C ILE A 173 22.85 -49.26 5.58
N GLN A 174 22.82 -48.72 4.35
CA GLN A 174 23.26 -49.48 3.18
C GLN A 174 24.79 -49.66 3.17
N THR A 175 25.56 -48.66 3.61
CA THR A 175 27.03 -48.75 3.68
C THR A 175 27.49 -49.82 4.67
N ASP A 176 26.82 -49.94 5.83
CA ASP A 176 27.06 -51.04 6.78
C ASP A 176 26.72 -52.43 6.20
N LYS A 177 25.62 -52.55 5.44
CA LYS A 177 25.27 -53.78 4.73
C LYS A 177 26.31 -54.16 3.68
N GLU A 178 26.75 -53.22 2.84
CA GLU A 178 27.80 -53.47 1.84
C GLU A 178 29.13 -53.83 2.51
N MET A 179 29.51 -53.17 3.60
CA MET A 179 30.72 -53.53 4.34
C MET A 179 30.66 -54.96 4.88
N LYS A 180 29.49 -55.41 5.35
CA LYS A 180 29.26 -56.78 5.85
C LYS A 180 29.25 -57.83 4.74
N THR A 181 28.65 -57.54 3.58
CA THR A 181 28.68 -58.47 2.42
C THR A 181 30.08 -58.58 1.83
N LEU A 182 30.80 -57.47 1.66
CA LEU A 182 32.18 -57.45 1.19
C LEU A 182 33.13 -58.24 2.11
N ALA A 183 32.98 -58.09 3.44
CA ALA A 183 33.76 -58.86 4.42
C ALA A 183 33.41 -60.37 4.42
N ALA A 184 32.16 -60.73 4.13
CA ALA A 184 31.76 -62.13 3.97
C ALA A 184 32.32 -62.74 2.67
N ASP A 185 32.32 -61.98 1.57
CA ASP A 185 32.85 -62.42 0.29
C ASP A 185 34.39 -62.50 0.28
N GLU A 186 35.10 -61.62 1.01
CA GLU A 186 36.55 -61.78 1.21
C GLU A 186 36.89 -63.09 1.92
N LYS A 187 36.12 -63.46 2.97
CA LYS A 187 36.30 -64.74 3.67
C LYS A 187 36.03 -65.95 2.75
N LYS A 188 34.96 -65.92 1.94
CA LYS A 188 34.67 -66.96 0.94
C LYS A 188 35.83 -67.10 -0.07
N PHE A 189 36.33 -65.98 -0.58
CA PHE A 189 37.42 -65.94 -1.57
C PHE A 189 38.73 -66.50 -1.00
N GLN A 190 39.13 -66.08 0.21
CA GLN A 190 40.30 -66.63 0.90
C GLN A 190 40.15 -68.13 1.16
N GLN A 191 38.97 -68.58 1.61
CA GLN A 191 38.68 -70.01 1.83
C GLN A 191 38.73 -70.82 0.53
N GLN A 192 38.23 -70.29 -0.59
CA GLN A 192 38.27 -70.94 -1.89
C GLN A 192 39.71 -71.18 -2.37
N ILE A 193 40.58 -70.17 -2.24
CA ILE A 193 42.01 -70.32 -2.60
C ILE A 193 42.69 -71.34 -1.68
N MET A 194 42.45 -71.27 -0.36
CA MET A 194 43.01 -72.24 0.61
C MET A 194 42.61 -73.70 0.30
N VAL A 195 41.34 -73.94 -0.04
CA VAL A 195 40.85 -75.27 -0.41
C VAL A 195 41.49 -75.77 -1.71
N GLN A 196 41.63 -74.89 -2.71
CA GLN A 196 42.30 -75.22 -3.96
C GLN A 196 43.79 -75.55 -3.76
N GLN A 197 44.53 -74.70 -3.01
CA GLN A 197 45.94 -74.93 -2.68
C GLN A 197 46.15 -76.25 -1.91
N LYS A 198 45.29 -76.54 -0.94
CA LYS A 198 45.33 -77.81 -0.18
C LYS A 198 45.04 -79.03 -1.05
N LYS A 199 44.14 -78.92 -2.03
CA LYS A 199 43.84 -79.97 -3.00
C LYS A 199 45.03 -80.23 -3.92
N GLU A 200 45.64 -79.18 -4.45
CA GLU A 200 46.86 -79.25 -5.27
C GLU A 200 48.02 -79.89 -4.50
N LEU A 201 48.27 -79.45 -3.26
CA LEU A 201 49.36 -80.00 -2.43
C LEU A 201 49.14 -81.48 -2.09
N THR A 202 47.92 -81.89 -1.72
CA THR A 202 47.58 -83.31 -1.52
C THR A 202 47.85 -84.13 -2.79
N ASN A 203 47.36 -83.66 -3.94
CA ASN A 203 47.56 -84.34 -5.23
C ASN A 203 49.05 -84.43 -5.62
N PHE A 204 49.83 -83.37 -5.36
CA PHE A 204 51.27 -83.34 -5.59
C PHE A 204 51.99 -84.35 -4.71
N LEU A 205 51.76 -84.36 -3.40
CA LEU A 205 52.36 -85.30 -2.46
C LEU A 205 52.00 -86.76 -2.78
N ASP A 206 50.77 -87.03 -3.22
CA ASP A 206 50.37 -88.39 -3.62
C ASP A 206 50.95 -88.81 -4.98
N ASN A 207 51.28 -87.87 -5.87
CA ASN A 207 52.09 -88.15 -7.05
C ASN A 207 53.57 -88.39 -6.67
N GLN A 208 54.15 -87.53 -5.83
CA GLN A 208 55.52 -87.64 -5.32
C GLN A 208 55.77 -89.01 -4.68
N LYS A 209 54.84 -89.51 -3.85
CA LYS A 209 54.86 -90.88 -3.29
C LYS A 209 54.82 -92.00 -4.34
N LYS A 210 54.10 -91.82 -5.45
CA LYS A 210 54.04 -92.80 -6.56
C LYS A 210 55.35 -92.80 -7.35
N GLN A 211 55.88 -91.63 -7.69
CA GLN A 211 57.17 -91.50 -8.38
C GLN A 211 58.32 -92.03 -7.52
N TYR A 212 58.33 -91.75 -6.20
CA TYR A 212 59.31 -92.32 -5.27
C TYR A 212 59.29 -93.85 -5.29
N LYS A 213 58.11 -94.48 -5.32
CA LYS A 213 58.00 -95.95 -5.45
C LYS A 213 58.56 -96.43 -6.79
N LEU A 214 58.16 -95.83 -7.91
CA LEU A 214 58.62 -96.22 -9.25
C LEU A 214 60.15 -96.10 -9.39
N CYS A 215 60.73 -94.95 -9.04
CA CYS A 215 62.18 -94.76 -9.07
C CYS A 215 62.89 -95.74 -8.12
N LYS A 216 62.39 -95.94 -6.89
CA LYS A 216 63.01 -96.86 -5.93
C LYS A 216 63.05 -98.31 -6.44
N GLU A 217 62.01 -98.78 -7.11
CA GLU A 217 62.02 -100.13 -7.68
C GLU A 217 62.91 -100.22 -8.92
N LYS A 218 62.88 -99.23 -9.83
CA LYS A 218 63.81 -99.16 -10.98
C LYS A 218 65.28 -99.15 -10.56
N ILE A 219 65.63 -98.42 -9.49
CA ILE A 219 66.99 -98.38 -8.96
C ILE A 219 67.39 -99.73 -8.33
N LYS A 220 66.47 -100.48 -7.71
CA LYS A 220 66.77 -101.85 -7.27
C LYS A 220 67.02 -102.79 -8.46
N GLU A 221 66.24 -102.63 -9.51
CA GLU A 221 66.28 -103.44 -10.74
C GLU A 221 67.65 -103.25 -11.43
N GLU A 222 68.03 -102.01 -11.75
CA GLU A 222 69.36 -101.64 -12.28
C GLU A 222 70.51 -102.15 -11.38
N MET A 223 70.36 -101.99 -10.06
CA MET A 223 71.37 -102.46 -9.09
C MET A 223 71.35 -103.98 -8.86
N SER A 224 70.42 -104.72 -9.47
CA SER A 224 70.38 -106.19 -9.46
C SER A 224 71.06 -106.81 -10.68
N GLU A 225 71.00 -106.14 -11.84
CA GLU A 225 71.64 -106.57 -13.08
C GLU A 225 73.18 -106.43 -13.03
N ASP A 226 73.71 -105.37 -12.41
CA ASP A 226 75.16 -105.18 -12.27
C ASP A 226 75.80 -106.23 -11.34
N HIS A 227 76.33 -107.32 -11.90
CA HIS A 227 76.97 -108.37 -11.10
C HIS A 227 78.41 -108.04 -10.65
N SER A 228 78.98 -106.89 -11.04
CA SER A 228 80.41 -106.61 -10.85
C SER A 228 80.74 -105.70 -9.65
N THR A 229 79.81 -104.89 -9.13
CA THR A 229 80.15 -103.90 -8.08
C THR A 229 80.05 -104.43 -6.63
N PRO A 230 81.01 -104.09 -5.74
CA PRO A 230 81.02 -104.58 -4.35
C PRO A 230 79.82 -104.13 -3.50
N LYS A 231 79.30 -105.02 -2.63
CA LYS A 231 78.13 -104.77 -1.77
C LYS A 231 78.15 -103.45 -0.98
N LYS A 232 79.31 -103.05 -0.44
CA LYS A 232 79.44 -101.79 0.34
C LYS A 232 79.20 -100.57 -0.55
N GLU A 233 79.80 -100.56 -1.74
CA GLU A 233 79.70 -99.47 -2.70
C GLU A 233 78.29 -99.40 -3.31
N LYS A 234 77.65 -100.56 -3.56
CA LYS A 234 76.24 -100.62 -3.94
C LYS A 234 75.30 -99.98 -2.92
N GLN A 235 75.52 -100.27 -1.63
CA GLN A 235 74.73 -99.70 -0.53
C GLN A 235 74.91 -98.17 -0.43
N GLU A 236 76.13 -97.68 -0.65
CA GLU A 236 76.44 -96.25 -0.63
C GLU A 236 75.80 -95.51 -1.82
N ARG A 237 75.92 -96.05 -3.05
CA ARG A 237 75.24 -95.52 -4.24
C ARG A 237 73.72 -95.46 -4.05
N LEU A 238 73.11 -96.52 -3.51
CA LEU A 238 71.67 -96.58 -3.22
C LEU A 238 71.25 -95.54 -2.18
N SER A 239 72.06 -95.32 -1.14
CA SER A 239 71.81 -94.30 -0.11
C SER A 239 71.86 -92.89 -0.70
N LYS A 240 72.93 -92.57 -1.45
CA LYS A 240 73.12 -91.26 -2.10
C LYS A 240 72.04 -90.98 -3.15
N HIS A 241 71.61 -91.99 -3.90
CA HIS A 241 70.54 -91.80 -4.89
C HIS A 241 69.18 -91.54 -4.23
N LYS A 242 68.89 -92.22 -3.12
CA LYS A 242 67.70 -91.94 -2.29
C LYS A 242 67.75 -90.51 -1.71
N GLU A 243 68.90 -90.08 -1.20
CA GLU A 243 69.11 -88.72 -0.68
C GLU A 243 68.89 -87.65 -1.75
N ASN A 244 69.48 -87.81 -2.94
CA ASN A 244 69.24 -86.92 -4.09
C ASN A 244 67.75 -86.85 -4.47
N ILE A 245 67.02 -87.97 -4.46
CA ILE A 245 65.58 -87.99 -4.73
C ILE A 245 64.81 -87.23 -3.65
N GLN A 246 65.16 -87.42 -2.37
CA GLN A 246 64.52 -86.68 -1.26
C GLN A 246 64.82 -85.16 -1.33
N HIS A 247 66.01 -84.76 -1.77
CA HIS A 247 66.34 -83.35 -2.01
C HIS A 247 65.52 -82.76 -3.17
N SER A 248 65.48 -83.42 -4.33
CA SER A 248 64.66 -82.98 -5.48
C SER A 248 63.20 -82.83 -5.08
N GLN A 249 62.66 -83.81 -4.36
CA GLN A 249 61.27 -83.81 -3.91
C GLN A 249 60.95 -82.68 -2.92
N ALA A 250 61.88 -82.34 -2.02
CA ALA A 250 61.74 -81.19 -1.11
C ALA A 250 61.87 -79.85 -1.85
N GLU A 251 62.73 -79.78 -2.87
CA GLU A 251 62.90 -78.58 -3.71
C GLU A 251 61.65 -78.33 -4.57
N GLU A 252 61.12 -79.35 -5.23
CA GLU A 252 59.87 -79.29 -5.99
C GLU A 252 58.67 -78.89 -5.11
N GLU A 253 58.60 -79.40 -3.86
CA GLU A 253 57.57 -79.00 -2.90
C GLU A 253 57.71 -77.53 -2.48
N ALA A 254 58.95 -77.07 -2.21
CA ALA A 254 59.23 -75.67 -1.90
C ALA A 254 58.88 -74.74 -3.09
N GLN A 255 59.16 -75.17 -4.33
CA GLN A 255 58.76 -74.46 -5.53
C GLN A 255 57.23 -74.38 -5.67
N LEU A 256 56.49 -75.47 -5.43
CA LEU A 256 55.03 -75.46 -5.44
C LEU A 256 54.45 -74.51 -4.39
N LEU A 257 54.95 -74.55 -3.15
CA LEU A 257 54.52 -73.65 -2.07
C LEU A 257 54.84 -72.17 -2.38
N GLY A 258 55.98 -71.91 -3.03
CA GLY A 258 56.35 -70.57 -3.53
C GLY A 258 55.41 -70.07 -4.65
N GLN A 259 55.04 -70.94 -5.58
CA GLN A 259 54.05 -70.65 -6.62
C GLN A 259 52.67 -70.37 -6.01
N GLN A 260 52.22 -71.20 -5.07
CA GLN A 260 50.93 -71.03 -4.38
C GLN A 260 50.86 -69.72 -3.59
N ARG A 261 51.92 -69.35 -2.86
CA ARG A 261 52.02 -68.02 -2.20
C ARG A 261 51.93 -66.88 -3.21
N THR A 262 52.71 -66.96 -4.29
CA THR A 262 52.72 -65.96 -5.36
C THR A 262 51.35 -65.83 -6.04
N PHE A 263 50.63 -66.94 -6.22
CA PHE A 263 49.27 -66.97 -6.74
C PHE A 263 48.29 -66.29 -5.78
N TYR A 264 48.34 -66.61 -4.48
CA TYR A 264 47.52 -65.95 -3.45
C TYR A 264 47.75 -64.43 -3.45
N ASP A 265 49.00 -63.98 -3.38
CA ASP A 265 49.32 -62.55 -3.32
C ASP A 265 48.89 -61.78 -4.58
N LYS A 266 48.95 -62.41 -5.77
CA LYS A 266 48.41 -61.83 -7.00
C LYS A 266 46.88 -61.73 -6.95
N ASN A 267 46.20 -62.80 -6.54
CA ASN A 267 44.75 -62.88 -6.49
C ASN A 267 44.14 -61.95 -5.42
N CYS A 268 44.71 -61.90 -4.21
CA CYS A 268 44.27 -60.97 -3.17
C CYS A 268 44.44 -59.50 -3.58
N ARG A 269 45.50 -59.14 -4.31
CA ARG A 269 45.65 -57.78 -4.88
C ARG A 269 44.61 -57.49 -5.97
N ALA A 270 44.29 -58.45 -6.83
CA ALA A 270 43.23 -58.30 -7.83
C ALA A 270 41.83 -58.16 -7.19
N PHE A 271 41.53 -58.97 -6.18
CA PHE A 271 40.28 -58.95 -5.43
C PHE A 271 40.09 -57.65 -4.64
N LYS A 272 41.12 -57.17 -3.94
CA LYS A 272 41.07 -55.89 -3.23
C LYS A 272 40.86 -54.69 -4.16
N ARG A 273 41.45 -54.71 -5.37
CA ARG A 273 41.11 -53.71 -6.42
C ARG A 273 39.64 -53.80 -6.86
N LYS A 274 39.12 -55.01 -7.09
CA LYS A 274 37.71 -55.22 -7.48
C LYS A 274 36.72 -54.71 -6.41
N ILE A 275 37.03 -54.92 -5.13
CA ILE A 275 36.26 -54.35 -4.01
C ILE A 275 36.37 -52.83 -3.97
N MET A 276 37.57 -52.27 -4.11
CA MET A 276 37.80 -50.82 -4.11
C MET A 276 37.00 -50.10 -5.21
N VAL A 277 36.99 -50.65 -6.44
CA VAL A 277 36.20 -50.11 -7.55
C VAL A 277 34.70 -50.16 -7.22
N LYS A 278 34.17 -51.32 -6.80
CA LYS A 278 32.75 -51.46 -6.39
C LYS A 278 32.34 -50.49 -5.29
N LYS A 279 33.19 -50.32 -4.27
CA LYS A 279 32.95 -49.37 -3.19
C LYS A 279 32.86 -47.94 -3.74
N HIS A 280 33.76 -47.56 -4.64
CA HIS A 280 33.76 -46.22 -5.24
C HIS A 280 32.56 -45.98 -6.17
N GLU A 281 32.15 -46.98 -6.96
CA GLU A 281 30.92 -46.96 -7.76
C GLU A 281 29.68 -46.71 -6.88
N PHE A 282 29.60 -47.39 -5.74
CA PHE A 282 28.52 -47.22 -4.75
C PHE A 282 28.54 -45.86 -4.04
N GLU A 283 29.72 -45.37 -3.64
CA GLU A 283 29.89 -44.02 -3.05
C GLU A 283 29.49 -42.92 -4.05
N GLN A 284 29.85 -43.07 -5.34
CA GLN A 284 29.38 -42.15 -6.38
C GLN A 284 27.84 -42.15 -6.51
N GLU A 285 27.18 -43.29 -6.38
CA GLU A 285 25.73 -43.38 -6.52
C GLU A 285 25.00 -42.72 -5.34
N GLN A 286 25.51 -42.88 -4.12
CA GLN A 286 25.02 -42.11 -2.96
C GLN A 286 25.17 -40.60 -3.16
N LEU A 287 26.31 -40.15 -3.70
CA LEU A 287 26.54 -38.73 -4.01
C LEU A 287 25.57 -38.23 -5.12
N ARG A 288 25.20 -39.06 -6.10
CA ARG A 288 24.17 -38.73 -7.10
C ARG A 288 22.78 -38.62 -6.47
N GLU A 289 22.40 -39.55 -5.59
CA GLU A 289 21.10 -39.49 -4.91
C GLU A 289 20.98 -38.25 -4.02
N GLU A 290 22.02 -37.92 -3.25
CA GLU A 290 22.07 -36.68 -2.46
C GLU A 290 22.03 -35.41 -3.30
N LEU A 291 22.80 -35.34 -4.40
CA LEU A 291 22.81 -34.19 -5.29
C LEU A 291 21.43 -34.00 -5.94
N ASN A 292 20.77 -35.08 -6.36
CA ASN A 292 19.43 -35.02 -6.96
C ASN A 292 18.34 -34.66 -5.93
N LYS A 293 18.48 -35.11 -4.67
CA LYS A 293 17.59 -34.69 -3.57
C LYS A 293 17.76 -33.19 -3.26
N LYS A 294 19.00 -32.69 -3.21
CA LYS A 294 19.29 -31.25 -3.03
C LYS A 294 18.82 -30.40 -4.21
N LYS A 295 18.93 -30.91 -5.45
CA LYS A 295 18.40 -30.28 -6.67
C LYS A 295 16.88 -30.13 -6.62
N THR A 296 16.15 -31.21 -6.34
CA THR A 296 14.68 -31.18 -6.25
C THR A 296 14.19 -30.29 -5.10
N GLN A 297 14.93 -30.20 -3.98
CA GLN A 297 14.65 -29.22 -2.93
C GLN A 297 14.81 -27.77 -3.42
N LYS A 298 15.85 -27.44 -4.18
CA LYS A 298 16.01 -26.09 -4.77
C LYS A 298 14.96 -25.77 -5.83
N GLU A 299 14.56 -26.75 -6.64
CA GLU A 299 13.43 -26.60 -7.58
C GLU A 299 12.10 -26.33 -6.83
N MET A 300 11.88 -26.97 -5.69
CA MET A 300 10.73 -26.69 -4.81
C MET A 300 10.81 -25.32 -4.13
N GLU A 301 11.99 -24.87 -3.68
CA GLU A 301 12.21 -23.52 -3.13
C GLU A 301 11.88 -22.44 -4.17
N HIS A 302 12.41 -22.55 -5.40
CA HIS A 302 12.13 -21.59 -6.48
C HIS A 302 10.64 -21.59 -6.87
N ALA A 303 10.03 -22.78 -7.02
CA ALA A 303 8.60 -22.87 -7.32
C ALA A 303 7.72 -22.35 -6.17
N MET A 304 8.17 -22.42 -4.93
CA MET A 304 7.50 -21.81 -3.78
C MET A 304 7.63 -20.29 -3.81
N LEU A 305 8.84 -19.75 -4.01
CA LEU A 305 9.10 -18.31 -4.07
C LEU A 305 8.21 -17.61 -5.11
N ILE A 306 8.09 -18.18 -6.31
CA ILE A 306 7.21 -17.67 -7.37
C ILE A 306 5.75 -17.60 -6.90
N ARG A 307 5.20 -18.69 -6.32
CA ARG A 307 3.82 -18.69 -5.80
C ARG A 307 3.60 -17.72 -4.63
N GLN A 308 4.64 -17.47 -3.84
CA GLN A 308 4.58 -16.51 -2.73
C GLN A 308 4.54 -15.07 -3.24
N ASP A 309 5.35 -14.73 -4.26
CA ASP A 309 5.30 -13.45 -4.98
C ASP A 309 3.95 -13.24 -5.68
N GLU A 310 3.49 -14.21 -6.49
CA GLU A 310 2.17 -14.20 -7.14
C GLU A 310 1.03 -13.97 -6.12
N SER A 311 1.07 -14.66 -4.98
CA SER A 311 0.06 -14.52 -3.91
C SER A 311 0.12 -13.16 -3.21
N THR A 312 1.29 -12.55 -3.08
CA THR A 312 1.45 -11.17 -2.58
C THR A 312 0.88 -10.16 -3.57
N GLN A 313 1.25 -10.25 -4.84
CA GLN A 313 0.76 -9.34 -5.89
C GLN A 313 -0.76 -9.42 -6.07
N GLU A 314 -1.34 -10.63 -6.02
CA GLU A 314 -2.81 -10.81 -6.00
C GLU A 314 -3.47 -10.11 -4.80
N LEU A 315 -2.85 -10.20 -3.62
CA LEU A 315 -3.35 -9.54 -2.42
C LEU A 315 -3.28 -8.02 -2.59
N GLU A 316 -2.11 -7.48 -2.91
CA GLU A 316 -1.91 -6.03 -3.12
C GLU A 316 -2.87 -5.46 -4.17
N HIS A 317 -3.07 -6.14 -5.31
CA HIS A 317 -4.03 -5.72 -6.32
C HIS A 317 -5.48 -5.71 -5.79
N ARG A 318 -5.87 -6.75 -5.03
CA ARG A 318 -7.19 -6.86 -4.39
C ARG A 318 -7.42 -5.77 -3.34
N GLN A 319 -6.38 -5.44 -2.58
CA GLN A 319 -6.40 -4.37 -1.57
C GLN A 319 -6.50 -2.98 -2.22
N LEU A 320 -5.65 -2.70 -3.21
CA LEU A 320 -5.65 -1.45 -3.97
C LEU A 320 -7.00 -1.20 -4.63
N LYS A 321 -7.58 -2.22 -5.29
CA LYS A 321 -8.91 -2.16 -5.91
C LYS A 321 -10.01 -1.89 -4.88
N SER A 322 -9.91 -2.45 -3.68
CA SER A 322 -10.86 -2.21 -2.58
C SER A 322 -10.76 -0.79 -2.02
N LEU A 323 -9.54 -0.29 -1.84
CA LEU A 323 -9.26 1.07 -1.38
C LEU A 323 -9.68 2.14 -2.40
N GLN A 324 -9.36 1.93 -3.67
CA GLN A 324 -9.80 2.78 -4.78
C GLN A 324 -11.32 2.82 -4.87
N LYS A 325 -12.01 1.67 -4.76
CA LYS A 325 -13.47 1.64 -4.74
C LYS A 325 -14.05 2.46 -3.58
N LEU A 326 -13.58 2.25 -2.35
CA LEU A 326 -14.10 3.01 -1.20
C LEU A 326 -13.84 4.51 -1.33
N ARG A 327 -12.65 4.91 -1.81
CA ARG A 327 -12.33 6.32 -2.07
C ARG A 327 -13.26 6.92 -3.14
N MET A 328 -13.54 6.19 -4.22
CA MET A 328 -14.48 6.62 -5.27
C MET A 328 -15.92 6.73 -4.75
N ASP A 329 -16.42 5.75 -4.01
CA ASP A 329 -17.78 5.79 -3.43
C ASP A 329 -17.92 6.93 -2.40
N VAL A 330 -16.89 7.18 -1.59
CA VAL A 330 -16.81 8.31 -0.64
C VAL A 330 -16.86 9.67 -1.35
N ILE A 331 -16.09 9.85 -2.43
CA ILE A 331 -16.05 11.10 -3.21
C ILE A 331 -17.38 11.31 -3.95
N ARG A 332 -17.91 10.26 -4.60
CA ARG A 332 -19.19 10.29 -5.31
C ARG A 332 -20.35 10.66 -4.38
N LEU A 333 -20.42 10.06 -3.19
CA LEU A 333 -21.46 10.39 -2.21
C LEU A 333 -21.26 11.78 -1.60
N GLN A 334 -20.01 12.22 -1.40
CA GLN A 334 -19.73 13.60 -0.98
C GLN A 334 -20.26 14.61 -2.00
N HIS A 335 -19.89 14.47 -3.28
CA HIS A 335 -20.34 15.39 -4.34
C HIS A 335 -21.86 15.35 -4.54
N GLN A 336 -22.48 14.18 -4.40
CA GLN A 336 -23.94 14.04 -4.45
C GLN A 336 -24.63 14.87 -3.35
N THR A 337 -24.18 14.76 -2.09
CA THR A 337 -24.73 15.56 -0.99
C THR A 337 -24.40 17.05 -1.12
N GLU A 338 -23.26 17.42 -1.71
CA GLU A 338 -22.92 18.82 -2.01
C GLU A 338 -23.86 19.42 -3.07
N LEU A 339 -24.19 18.66 -4.11
CA LEU A 339 -25.15 19.04 -5.15
C LEU A 339 -26.57 19.15 -4.58
N GLU A 340 -27.01 18.18 -3.79
CA GLU A 340 -28.31 18.19 -3.09
C GLU A 340 -28.45 19.44 -2.21
N ASN A 341 -27.43 19.74 -1.40
CA ASN A 341 -27.42 20.95 -0.55
C ASN A 341 -27.48 22.25 -1.38
N GLN A 342 -26.78 22.32 -2.52
CA GLN A 342 -26.82 23.50 -3.39
C GLN A 342 -28.18 23.70 -4.06
N ILE A 343 -28.83 22.61 -4.48
CA ILE A 343 -30.19 22.61 -5.04
C ILE A 343 -31.19 23.09 -3.97
N GLU A 344 -31.11 22.59 -2.74
CA GLU A 344 -31.98 23.04 -1.63
C GLU A 344 -31.78 24.52 -1.30
N TYR A 345 -30.54 25.00 -1.28
CA TYR A 345 -30.21 26.42 -1.08
C TYR A 345 -30.81 27.29 -2.19
N ASN A 346 -30.61 26.93 -3.46
CA ASN A 346 -31.16 27.64 -4.61
C ASN A 346 -32.70 27.69 -4.51
N ASN A 347 -33.35 26.53 -4.34
CA ASN A 347 -34.78 26.41 -4.15
C ASN A 347 -35.30 27.25 -2.97
N ARG A 348 -34.55 27.40 -1.87
CA ARG A 348 -34.92 28.28 -0.75
C ARG A 348 -34.82 29.76 -1.12
N ARG A 349 -33.72 30.16 -1.76
CA ARG A 349 -33.47 31.54 -2.18
C ARG A 349 -34.47 32.00 -3.25
N GLU A 350 -34.87 31.13 -4.17
CA GLU A 350 -35.95 31.36 -5.12
C GLU A 350 -37.30 31.56 -4.41
N ARG A 351 -37.66 30.70 -3.45
CA ARG A 351 -38.87 30.86 -2.63
C ARG A 351 -38.88 32.17 -1.86
N GLU A 352 -37.73 32.62 -1.33
CA GLU A 352 -37.59 33.95 -0.73
C GLU A 352 -37.78 35.09 -1.73
N LEU A 353 -37.20 34.99 -2.93
CA LEU A 353 -37.31 36.01 -3.98
C LEU A 353 -38.77 36.17 -4.42
N HIS A 354 -39.45 35.06 -4.69
CA HIS A 354 -40.89 35.04 -5.01
C HIS A 354 -41.74 35.62 -3.86
N ARG A 355 -41.45 35.28 -2.61
CA ARG A 355 -42.12 35.88 -1.43
C ARG A 355 -41.91 37.40 -1.37
N LYS A 356 -40.70 37.90 -1.64
CA LYS A 356 -40.37 39.34 -1.66
C LYS A 356 -41.15 40.05 -2.79
N HIS A 357 -41.10 39.54 -4.01
CA HIS A 357 -41.82 40.09 -5.16
C HIS A 357 -43.35 40.12 -4.94
N VAL A 358 -43.95 39.04 -4.42
CA VAL A 358 -45.40 39.01 -4.09
C VAL A 358 -45.78 40.00 -2.98
N LEU A 359 -44.87 40.30 -2.04
CA LEU A 359 -45.08 41.34 -1.03
C LEU A 359 -44.92 42.76 -1.60
N GLU A 360 -44.09 42.94 -2.62
CA GLU A 360 -43.89 44.21 -3.34
C GLU A 360 -45.09 44.56 -4.23
N LEU A 361 -45.55 43.61 -5.06
CA LEU A 361 -46.79 43.72 -5.85
C LEU A 361 -48.02 44.05 -4.97
N ARG A 362 -48.04 43.57 -3.72
CA ARG A 362 -49.11 43.86 -2.74
C ARG A 362 -49.00 45.25 -2.07
N GLN A 363 -47.89 45.94 -2.24
CA GLN A 363 -47.63 47.28 -1.69
C GLN A 363 -47.74 48.38 -2.76
N GLN A 364 -47.30 48.12 -4.00
CA GLN A 364 -47.46 49.02 -5.15
C GLN A 364 -48.85 49.70 -5.21
N PRO A 365 -50.00 48.99 -5.27
CA PRO A 365 -51.33 49.62 -5.40
C PRO A 365 -51.79 50.42 -4.16
N LYS A 366 -51.06 50.36 -3.04
CA LYS A 366 -51.27 51.23 -1.87
C LYS A 366 -50.45 52.51 -1.98
N ASN A 367 -49.20 52.39 -2.43
CA ASN A 367 -48.29 53.52 -2.62
C ASN A 367 -48.82 54.48 -3.70
N LEU A 368 -49.32 53.95 -4.82
CA LEU A 368 -49.94 54.74 -5.89
C LEU A 368 -51.13 55.57 -5.38
N LYS A 369 -52.05 54.97 -4.63
CA LYS A 369 -53.25 55.66 -4.13
C LYS A 369 -52.91 56.74 -3.11
N ALA A 370 -51.81 56.59 -2.37
CA ALA A 370 -51.27 57.65 -1.52
C ALA A 370 -50.65 58.79 -2.36
N MET A 371 -49.91 58.46 -3.41
CA MET A 371 -49.24 59.42 -4.30
C MET A 371 -50.22 60.20 -5.19
N GLU A 372 -51.21 59.53 -5.80
CA GLU A 372 -52.33 60.15 -6.51
C GLU A 372 -53.08 61.15 -5.61
N LEU A 373 -53.39 60.74 -4.37
CA LEU A 373 -54.06 61.60 -3.39
C LEU A 373 -53.22 62.82 -3.01
N GLN A 374 -51.90 62.68 -2.94
CA GLN A 374 -50.97 63.79 -2.68
C GLN A 374 -50.94 64.78 -3.87
N ILE A 375 -50.78 64.30 -5.10
CA ILE A 375 -50.79 65.13 -6.33
C ILE A 375 -52.14 65.87 -6.46
N LYS A 376 -53.25 65.16 -6.21
CA LYS A 376 -54.62 65.69 -6.24
C LYS A 376 -54.87 66.75 -5.17
N LYS A 377 -54.32 66.57 -3.96
CA LYS A 377 -54.35 67.58 -2.89
C LYS A 377 -53.55 68.84 -3.30
N GLN A 378 -52.34 68.65 -3.81
CA GLN A 378 -51.47 69.75 -4.27
C GLN A 378 -52.15 70.57 -5.38
N PHE A 379 -52.76 69.92 -6.37
CA PHE A 379 -53.57 70.58 -7.41
C PHE A 379 -54.74 71.38 -6.81
N GLN A 380 -55.54 70.77 -5.91
CA GLN A 380 -56.65 71.46 -5.26
C GLN A 380 -56.20 72.69 -4.46
N ASP A 381 -55.12 72.59 -3.68
CA ASP A 381 -54.62 73.71 -2.88
C ASP A 381 -54.01 74.82 -3.75
N THR A 382 -53.34 74.48 -4.85
CA THR A 382 -52.86 75.47 -5.83
C THR A 382 -54.03 76.17 -6.54
N CYS A 383 -55.10 75.44 -6.91
CA CYS A 383 -56.32 76.02 -7.46
C CYS A 383 -57.05 76.96 -6.47
N LYS A 384 -57.03 76.67 -5.16
CA LYS A 384 -57.54 77.57 -4.11
C LYS A 384 -56.72 78.87 -4.05
N VAL A 385 -55.39 78.79 -4.18
CA VAL A 385 -54.50 79.97 -4.21
C VAL A 385 -54.76 80.81 -5.46
N GLN A 386 -54.79 80.21 -6.65
CA GLN A 386 -55.18 80.88 -7.91
C GLN A 386 -56.53 81.60 -7.78
N THR A 387 -57.54 80.94 -7.21
CA THR A 387 -58.88 81.52 -7.01
C THR A 387 -58.87 82.72 -6.05
N LYS A 388 -58.03 82.69 -5.00
CA LYS A 388 -57.83 83.84 -4.10
C LYS A 388 -57.09 85.00 -4.80
N GLN A 389 -56.00 84.70 -5.51
CA GLN A 389 -55.21 85.68 -6.27
C GLN A 389 -56.06 86.38 -7.33
N TYR A 390 -56.86 85.64 -8.10
CA TYR A 390 -57.81 86.21 -9.06
C TYR A 390 -58.83 87.14 -8.40
N LYS A 391 -59.41 86.77 -7.25
CA LYS A 391 -60.37 87.62 -6.54
C LYS A 391 -59.73 88.94 -6.07
N ALA A 392 -58.50 88.89 -5.55
CA ALA A 392 -57.75 90.08 -5.14
C ALA A 392 -57.37 90.97 -6.34
N LEU A 393 -56.81 90.38 -7.40
CA LEU A 393 -56.44 91.10 -8.63
C LEU A 393 -57.68 91.75 -9.29
N ARG A 394 -58.81 91.04 -9.33
CA ARG A 394 -60.08 91.57 -9.85
C ARG A 394 -60.62 92.74 -9.02
N HIS A 395 -60.44 92.73 -7.71
CA HIS A 395 -60.82 93.86 -6.85
C HIS A 395 -59.98 95.09 -7.21
N HIS A 396 -58.65 94.95 -7.10
CA HIS A 396 -57.69 96.02 -7.36
C HIS A 396 -57.84 96.63 -8.77
N GLN A 397 -58.00 95.79 -9.79
CA GLN A 397 -58.13 96.28 -11.16
C GLN A 397 -59.44 97.05 -11.38
N LEU A 398 -60.53 96.74 -10.66
CA LEU A 398 -61.77 97.52 -10.72
C LEU A 398 -61.67 98.88 -9.99
N GLU A 399 -60.79 98.98 -8.99
CA GLU A 399 -60.53 100.23 -8.27
C GLU A 399 -59.65 101.19 -9.09
N VAL A 400 -58.67 100.66 -9.84
CA VAL A 400 -57.70 101.46 -10.61
C VAL A 400 -58.17 101.79 -12.03
N THR A 401 -59.05 100.98 -12.64
CA THR A 401 -59.50 101.18 -14.03
C THR A 401 -60.73 102.13 -14.11
N PRO A 402 -60.84 103.01 -15.12
CA PRO A 402 -62.06 103.78 -15.39
C PRO A 402 -63.29 102.90 -15.70
N LYS A 403 -64.49 103.35 -15.27
CA LYS A 403 -65.76 102.60 -15.42
C LYS A 403 -66.13 102.28 -16.88
N SER A 404 -65.65 103.06 -17.85
CA SER A 404 -65.80 102.82 -19.29
C SER A 404 -65.19 101.48 -19.74
N GLU A 405 -64.10 101.05 -19.11
CA GLU A 405 -63.28 99.91 -19.54
C GLU A 405 -63.48 98.65 -18.68
N HIS A 406 -64.19 98.78 -17.55
CA HIS A 406 -64.49 97.69 -16.61
C HIS A 406 -65.03 96.43 -17.31
N LYS A 407 -65.88 96.56 -18.34
CA LYS A 407 -66.43 95.44 -19.10
C LYS A 407 -65.36 94.64 -19.85
N THR A 408 -64.40 95.32 -20.47
CA THR A 408 -63.29 94.73 -21.22
C THR A 408 -62.29 94.08 -20.26
N VAL A 409 -61.94 94.78 -19.19
CA VAL A 409 -61.04 94.29 -18.14
C VAL A 409 -61.60 93.07 -17.41
N LEU A 410 -62.89 93.07 -17.05
CA LEU A 410 -63.54 91.91 -16.43
C LEU A 410 -63.55 90.68 -17.34
N LYS A 411 -63.72 90.89 -18.66
CA LYS A 411 -63.60 89.79 -19.63
C LYS A 411 -62.16 89.26 -19.66
N ALA A 412 -61.18 90.12 -19.87
CA ALA A 412 -59.76 89.74 -19.96
C ALA A 412 -59.27 89.01 -18.68
N LEU A 413 -59.64 89.50 -17.50
CA LEU A 413 -59.30 88.85 -16.23
C LEU A 413 -59.96 87.47 -16.08
N LYS A 414 -61.21 87.29 -16.54
CA LYS A 414 -61.91 86.00 -16.50
C LYS A 414 -61.30 85.02 -17.49
N ASP A 415 -61.03 85.46 -18.72
CA ASP A 415 -60.40 84.63 -19.76
C ASP A 415 -59.00 84.18 -19.32
N GLU A 416 -58.24 85.07 -18.65
CA GLU A 416 -56.94 84.76 -18.03
C GLU A 416 -57.04 83.85 -16.80
N GLN A 417 -58.11 83.96 -15.99
CA GLN A 417 -58.39 83.01 -14.90
C GLN A 417 -58.65 81.61 -15.48
N THR A 418 -59.45 81.50 -16.52
CA THR A 418 -59.75 80.23 -17.21
C THR A 418 -58.48 79.64 -17.82
N ARG A 419 -57.64 80.45 -18.50
CA ARG A 419 -56.33 80.01 -19.00
C ARG A 419 -55.44 79.47 -17.89
N LYS A 420 -55.31 80.20 -16.77
CA LYS A 420 -54.48 79.78 -15.62
C LYS A 420 -54.97 78.48 -15.00
N LEU A 421 -56.29 78.31 -14.81
CA LEU A 421 -56.86 77.06 -14.28
C LEU A 421 -56.70 75.88 -15.25
N ALA A 422 -56.77 76.13 -16.57
CA ALA A 422 -56.49 75.10 -17.58
C ALA A 422 -55.03 74.63 -17.51
N ILE A 423 -54.05 75.56 -17.41
CA ILE A 423 -52.62 75.21 -17.25
C ILE A 423 -52.39 74.42 -15.95
N LEU A 424 -53.09 74.75 -14.85
CA LEU A 424 -53.01 73.96 -13.61
C LEU A 424 -53.59 72.55 -13.79
N ALA A 425 -54.67 72.38 -14.57
CA ALA A 425 -55.27 71.09 -14.85
C ALA A 425 -54.38 70.23 -15.75
N GLU A 426 -53.81 70.81 -16.80
CA GLU A 426 -52.82 70.19 -17.68
C GLU A 426 -51.58 69.73 -16.89
N ARG A 427 -51.08 70.56 -15.96
CA ARG A 427 -49.97 70.19 -15.06
C ARG A 427 -50.32 69.06 -14.07
N TYR A 428 -51.56 68.99 -13.61
CA TYR A 428 -52.05 67.87 -12.81
C TYR A 428 -52.12 66.58 -13.64
N GLU A 429 -52.66 66.65 -14.85
CA GLU A 429 -52.76 65.52 -15.77
C GLU A 429 -51.39 65.00 -16.20
N GLN A 430 -50.44 65.90 -16.53
CA GLN A 430 -49.03 65.56 -16.75
C GLN A 430 -48.43 64.82 -15.55
N SER A 431 -48.57 65.36 -14.32
CA SER A 431 -47.99 64.74 -13.12
C SER A 431 -48.61 63.37 -12.77
N ILE A 432 -49.90 63.16 -13.04
CA ILE A 432 -50.56 61.85 -12.90
C ILE A 432 -50.06 60.87 -13.97
N ASN A 433 -49.93 61.31 -15.23
CA ASN A 433 -49.45 60.45 -16.32
C ASN A 433 -47.96 60.09 -16.16
N GLU A 434 -47.11 61.03 -15.71
CA GLU A 434 -45.71 60.78 -15.35
C GLU A 434 -45.59 59.74 -14.22
N MET A 435 -46.44 59.82 -13.19
CA MET A 435 -46.49 58.82 -12.11
C MET A 435 -46.85 57.43 -12.64
N MET A 436 -47.90 57.33 -13.45
CA MET A 436 -48.36 56.04 -14.01
C MET A 436 -47.35 55.45 -14.99
N ALA A 437 -46.72 56.26 -15.83
CA ALA A 437 -45.65 55.83 -16.75
C ALA A 437 -44.40 55.36 -15.99
N SER A 438 -43.99 56.07 -14.94
CA SER A 438 -42.86 55.67 -14.09
C SER A 438 -43.08 54.30 -13.44
N GLN A 439 -44.33 53.98 -13.07
CA GLN A 439 -44.67 52.65 -12.56
C GLN A 439 -44.62 51.59 -13.65
N ALA A 440 -45.20 51.84 -14.84
CA ALA A 440 -45.21 50.86 -15.93
C ALA A 440 -43.78 50.41 -16.32
N VAL A 441 -42.84 51.36 -16.39
CA VAL A 441 -41.41 51.07 -16.62
C VAL A 441 -40.78 50.27 -15.45
N SER A 442 -41.23 50.49 -14.21
CA SER A 442 -40.80 49.70 -13.04
C SER A 442 -41.35 48.27 -13.03
N GLU A 443 -42.55 48.04 -13.58
CA GLU A 443 -43.13 46.71 -13.75
C GLU A 443 -42.41 45.95 -14.89
N GLU A 444 -42.13 46.62 -16.01
CA GLU A 444 -41.42 46.05 -17.15
C GLU A 444 -39.97 45.68 -16.81
N THR A 445 -39.24 46.54 -16.09
CA THR A 445 -37.87 46.26 -15.62
C THR A 445 -37.79 45.19 -14.53
N THR A 446 -38.77 45.09 -13.62
CA THR A 446 -38.81 43.99 -12.65
C THR A 446 -39.18 42.65 -13.30
N LEU A 447 -40.05 42.63 -14.31
CA LEU A 447 -40.30 41.43 -15.13
C LEU A 447 -39.06 41.00 -15.93
N LEU A 448 -38.34 41.94 -16.54
CA LEU A 448 -37.06 41.65 -17.21
C LEU A 448 -36.03 41.06 -16.24
N THR A 449 -35.91 41.60 -15.03
CA THR A 449 -34.99 41.09 -14.00
C THR A 449 -35.33 39.65 -13.58
N ILE A 450 -36.62 39.28 -13.54
CA ILE A 450 -37.08 37.91 -13.28
C ILE A 450 -36.75 36.97 -14.45
N ILE A 451 -36.89 37.44 -15.70
CA ILE A 451 -36.53 36.68 -16.90
C ILE A 451 -35.02 36.42 -16.95
N GLU A 452 -34.19 37.43 -16.67
CA GLU A 452 -32.72 37.28 -16.62
C GLU A 452 -32.28 36.35 -15.48
N ALA A 453 -32.90 36.45 -14.29
CA ALA A 453 -32.63 35.55 -13.18
C ALA A 453 -32.98 34.07 -13.50
N ASN A 454 -34.07 33.84 -14.26
CA ASN A 454 -34.47 32.51 -14.71
C ASN A 454 -33.66 32.00 -15.91
N ALA A 455 -33.02 32.88 -16.68
CA ALA A 455 -32.08 32.49 -17.74
C ALA A 455 -30.74 32.03 -17.13
N PHE A 456 -30.26 32.71 -16.07
CA PHE A 456 -29.00 32.39 -15.40
C PHE A 456 -29.02 31.11 -14.54
N THR A 457 -30.17 30.43 -14.41
CA THR A 457 -30.31 29.12 -13.76
C THR A 457 -30.36 27.95 -14.76
N PHE A 458 -30.28 28.21 -16.07
CA PHE A 458 -30.29 27.21 -17.15
C PHE A 458 -29.01 27.20 -17.99
N SER A 459 -27.87 27.62 -17.42
CA SER A 459 -26.51 27.49 -17.99
C SER A 459 -25.50 27.18 -16.89
#